data_AF-A0A1F3Y7H9-F1
#
_entry.id   AF-A0A1F3Y7H9-F1
#
_cell.length_a   1.000
_cell.length_b   1.000
_cell.length_c   1.000
_cell.angle_alpha   90.00
_cell.angle_beta   90.00
_cell.angle_gamma   90.00
#
_symmetry.space_group_name_H-M   'P 1'
#
loop_
_entity.id
_entity.type
_entity.pdbx_description
1 polymer ?
#
loop_
_entity_poly.entity_id
_entity_poly.type
_entity_poly.pdbx_seq_one_letter_code
_entity_poly.pdbx_strand_id
1 'polypeptide(L)' 'MRTTRFTVNAGGSKSFIIVPDPGYLIKDVTVDGRSVGPVATYMFNGINTDHTIEATFVPE' A
#
# COMPACT_ATOMS: atom_id res chain seq x y z
N MET A 1 8.52 6.49 -9.94
CA MET A 1 7.43 6.16 -9.00
C MET A 1 6.10 6.36 -9.73
N ARG A 2 5.26 5.32 -9.83
CA ARG A 2 3.91 5.44 -10.38
C ARG A 2 2.97 5.74 -9.22
N THR A 3 2.19 6.83 -9.33
CA THR A 3 1.19 7.20 -8.33
C THR A 3 -0.19 7.01 -8.94
N THR A 4 -0.99 6.14 -8.35
CA THR A 4 -2.39 5.94 -8.73
C THR A 4 -3.26 6.42 -7.57
N ARG A 5 -4.30 7.21 -7.88
CA ARG A 5 -5.26 7.69 -6.88
C ARG A 5 -6.52 6.86 -6.91
N PHE A 6 -7.05 6.57 -5.73
CA PHE A 6 -8.33 5.89 -5.56
C PHE A 6 -9.22 6.74 -4.67
N THR A 7 -10.47 6.93 -5.08
CA THR A 7 -11.49 7.63 -4.28
C THR A 7 -12.44 6.61 -3.66
N VAL A 8 -12.78 6.82 -2.40
CA VAL A 8 -13.84 6.09 -1.70
C VAL A 8 -14.79 7.09 -1.04
N ASN A 9 -16.01 6.67 -0.74
CA ASN A 9 -16.93 7.46 0.09
C ASN A 9 -16.35 7.65 1.50
N ALA A 10 -16.72 8.74 2.18
CA ALA A 10 -16.33 8.97 3.56
C ALA A 10 -16.75 7.79 4.46
N GLY A 11 -15.83 7.33 5.30
CA GLY A 11 -15.99 6.12 6.12
C GLY A 11 -15.86 4.80 5.35
N GLY A 12 -15.60 4.85 4.04
CA GLY A 12 -15.39 3.67 3.21
C GLY A 12 -14.05 2.98 3.47
N SER A 13 -13.94 1.73 3.01
CA SER A 13 -12.70 0.94 3.13
C SER A 13 -12.14 0.61 1.74
N LYS A 14 -10.83 0.39 1.66
CA LYS A 14 -10.14 -0.02 0.43
C LYS A 14 -9.02 -1.00 0.74
N SER A 15 -9.03 -2.14 0.06
CA SER A 15 -7.97 -3.14 0.13
C SER A 15 -7.02 -3.01 -1.06
N PHE A 16 -5.74 -3.19 -0.80
CA PHE A 16 -4.65 -3.21 -1.77
C PHE A 16 -3.92 -4.54 -1.66
N ILE A 17 -3.70 -5.18 -2.82
CA ILE A 17 -2.84 -6.36 -2.96
C ILE A 17 -1.55 -5.88 -3.61
N ILE A 18 -0.43 -6.19 -2.97
CA ILE A 18 0.92 -5.76 -3.33
C ILE A 18 1.63 -6.99 -3.87
N VAL A 19 1.81 -7.02 -5.19
CA VAL A 19 2.42 -8.15 -5.89
C VAL A 19 3.78 -7.69 -6.42
N PRO A 20 4.90 -8.24 -5.92
CA PRO A 20 6.20 -7.98 -6.52
C PRO A 20 6.28 -8.60 -7.92
N ASP A 21 7.09 -8.00 -8.78
CA ASP A 21 7.47 -8.63 -10.03
C ASP A 21 8.31 -9.90 -9.76
N PRO A 22 8.34 -10.88 -10.69
CA PRO A 22 9.17 -12.08 -10.54
C PRO A 22 10.64 -11.75 -10.27
N GLY A 23 11.25 -12.44 -9.30
CA GLY A 23 12.63 -12.21 -8.86
C GLY A 23 12.81 -11.02 -7.90
N TYR A 24 11.71 -10.44 -7.40
CA TYR A 24 11.73 -9.42 -6.37
C TYR A 24 10.90 -9.85 -5.15
N LEU A 25 11.30 -9.35 -3.99
CA LEU A 25 10.59 -9.46 -2.73
C LEU A 25 10.13 -8.08 -2.25
N ILE A 26 9.04 -8.06 -1.47
CA ILE A 26 8.60 -6.85 -0.78
C ILE A 26 9.63 -6.56 0.31
N LYS A 27 10.33 -5.43 0.20
CA LYS A 27 11.25 -4.94 1.24
C LYS A 27 10.48 -4.35 2.39
N ASP A 28 9.55 -3.45 2.07
CA ASP A 28 8.74 -2.73 3.04
C ASP A 28 7.51 -2.13 2.36
N VAL A 29 6.47 -1.92 3.15
CA VAL A 29 5.30 -1.14 2.78
C VAL A 29 5.15 -0.02 3.80
N THR A 30 5.04 1.22 3.33
CA THR A 30 4.80 2.38 4.18
C THR A 30 3.41 2.93 3.95
N VAL A 31 2.72 3.25 5.04
CA VAL A 31 1.42 3.91 5.06
C VAL A 31 1.57 5.24 5.77
N ASP A 32 1.22 6.33 5.07
CA ASP A 32 1.40 7.71 5.53
C ASP A 32 2.84 7.97 6.03
N GLY A 33 3.82 7.38 5.34
CA GLY A 33 5.25 7.46 5.67
C GLY A 33 5.72 6.57 6.83
N ARG A 34 4.85 5.73 7.41
CA ARG A 34 5.23 4.78 8.48
C ARG A 34 5.26 3.35 7.95
N SER A 35 6.35 2.64 8.21
CA SER A 35 6.48 1.23 7.85
C SER A 35 5.43 0.37 8.57
N VAL A 36 4.74 -0.46 7.79
CA VAL A 36 3.87 -1.55 8.27
C VAL A 36 4.51 -2.92 8.02
N GLY A 37 5.76 -2.94 7.56
CA GLY A 37 6.53 -4.14 7.23
C GLY A 37 6.25 -4.67 5.81
N PRO A 38 6.94 -5.76 5.42
CA PRO A 38 6.81 -6.38 4.10
C PRO A 38 5.53 -7.21 3.99
N VAL A 39 4.38 -6.53 3.92
CA VAL A 39 3.05 -7.15 3.79
C VAL A 39 2.61 -7.22 2.33
N ALA A 40 1.99 -8.35 1.93
CA ALA A 40 1.43 -8.51 0.59
C ALA A 40 0.02 -7.90 0.46
N THR A 41 -0.63 -7.55 1.57
CA THR A 41 -1.97 -6.97 1.59
C THR A 41 -2.05 -5.89 2.65
N TYR A 42 -2.72 -4.78 2.32
CA TYR A 42 -3.08 -3.74 3.27
C TYR A 42 -4.51 -3.26 3.04
N MET A 43 -5.26 -3.06 4.12
CA MET A 43 -6.63 -2.54 4.07
C MET A 43 -6.73 -1.24 4.86
N PHE A 44 -7.08 -0.17 4.16
CA PHE A 44 -7.57 1.03 4.82
C PHE A 44 -9.02 0.81 5.23
N ASN A 45 -9.33 1.12 6.50
CA ASN A 45 -10.68 1.05 7.05
C ASN A 45 -11.15 2.43 7.43
N GLY A 46 -12.40 2.77 7.13
CA GLY A 46 -12.99 4.02 7.61
C GLY A 46 -12.24 5.26 7.13
N ILE A 47 -11.96 5.35 5.83
CA ILE A 47 -11.21 6.46 5.24
C ILE A 47 -12.05 7.74 5.33
N ASN A 48 -11.56 8.70 6.12
CA ASN A 48 -12.15 10.02 6.26
C ASN A 48 -11.21 11.14 5.82
N THR A 49 -9.94 10.83 5.58
CA THR A 49 -8.89 11.73 5.10
C THR A 49 -8.05 11.00 4.06
N ASP A 50 -7.29 11.75 3.26
CA ASP A 50 -6.37 11.15 2.29
C ASP A 50 -5.27 10.35 3.00
N HIS A 51 -4.91 9.23 2.38
CA HIS A 51 -3.82 8.37 2.83
C HIS A 51 -2.90 8.01 1.67
N THR A 52 -1.63 7.75 1.98
CA THR A 52 -0.66 7.22 1.01
C THR A 52 -0.23 5.80 1.39
N ILE A 53 -0.04 4.96 0.38
CA ILE A 53 0.55 3.64 0.52
C ILE A 53 1.64 3.49 -0.54
N GLU A 54 2.83 3.10 -0.09
CA GLU A 54 4.01 2.96 -0.94
C GLU A 54 4.68 1.62 -0.66
N ALA A 55 4.99 0.86 -1.70
CA ALA A 55 5.69 -0.42 -1.58
C ALA A 55 7.10 -0.29 -2.17
N THR A 56 8.09 -0.77 -1.42
CA THR A 56 9.49 -0.86 -1.85
C THR A 56 9.83 -2.33 -2.07
N PHE A 57 10.52 -2.62 -3.17
CA PHE A 57 10.91 -3.98 -3.55
C PHE A 57 12.43 -4.09 -3.64
N VAL A 58 12.95 -5.29 -3.39
CA VAL A 58 14.38 -5.64 -3.56
C VAL A 58 14.48 -6.92 -4.38
N PRO A 59 15.55 -7.12 -5.16
CA PRO A 59 15.83 -8.41 -5.78
C PRO A 59 15.89 -9.53 -4.71
N GLU A 60 15.44 -10.73 -5.07
CA GLU A 60 15.63 -11.95 -4.26
C GLU A 60 17.11 -12.34 -4.11
#